data_AF-A0A8S3SKK4-F1
#
_entry.id   AF-A0A8S3SKK4-F1
#
_cell.length_a   1.000
_cell.length_b   1.000
_cell.length_c   1.000
_cell.angle_alpha   90.00
_cell.angle_beta   90.00
_cell.angle_gamma   90.00
#
_symmetry.space_group_name_H-M   'P 1'
#
loop_
_entity.id
_entity.type
_entity.pdbx_description
1 polymer ?
#
loop_
_entity_poly.entity_id
_entity_poly.type
_entity_poly.pdbx_seq_one_letter_code
_entity_poly.pdbx_strand_id
1 'polypeptide(L)'
;MYINFYSNHPKHVKLNIPFNLASRIIAITSTDILRNKRLEDVKAYLKKQQYPEQVINKGIQKALTKGPIVTESRQSETTEESSNNLNKIIPFVTAYNPRDCDIFSFMRQIETNLHKNERMDKVLQKKRIINSKRQSKSMKRYLTSSKFDFNETVPIVKNNVPINDV
;
A
#
# COMPACT_ATOMS: atom_id res chain seq x y z
N MET A 1 11.78 11.87 -11.25
CA MET A 1 11.95 12.83 -12.36
C MET A 1 10.62 12.94 -13.08
N TYR A 2 10.04 14.13 -13.20
CA TYR A 2 8.77 14.31 -13.92
C TYR A 2 9.01 14.59 -15.41
N ILE A 3 7.95 14.39 -16.18
CA ILE A 3 7.93 14.39 -17.63
C ILE A 3 7.99 15.84 -18.17
N ASN A 4 8.79 16.10 -19.21
CA ASN A 4 8.83 17.38 -19.93
C ASN A 4 7.49 17.69 -20.63
N PHE A 5 7.06 18.94 -20.67
CA PHE A 5 5.78 19.34 -21.27
C PHE A 5 5.62 18.97 -22.76
N TYR A 6 6.70 18.97 -23.54
CA TYR A 6 6.67 18.66 -24.98
C TYR A 6 6.78 17.18 -25.33
N SER A 7 6.90 16.31 -24.33
CA SER A 7 6.93 14.87 -24.54
C SER A 7 5.61 14.31 -25.10
N ASN A 8 5.69 13.10 -25.69
CA ASN A 8 4.55 12.40 -26.33
C ASN A 8 3.57 11.76 -25.34
N HIS A 9 3.56 12.21 -24.07
CA HIS A 9 2.58 11.73 -23.10
C HIS A 9 1.21 12.38 -23.32
N PRO A 10 0.11 11.69 -22.93
CA PRO A 10 -1.23 12.23 -23.04
C PRO A 10 -1.37 13.60 -22.36
N LYS A 11 -2.12 14.51 -22.98
CA LYS A 11 -2.30 15.90 -22.48
C LYS A 11 -2.78 15.93 -21.03
N HIS A 12 -3.74 15.07 -20.68
CA HIS A 12 -4.30 15.01 -19.32
C HIS A 12 -3.25 14.67 -18.25
N VAL A 13 -2.26 13.83 -18.57
CA VAL A 13 -1.18 13.48 -17.62
C VAL A 13 -0.34 14.71 -17.34
N LYS A 14 0.12 15.39 -18.40
CA LYS A 14 0.96 16.58 -18.30
C LYS A 14 0.26 17.70 -17.53
N LEU A 15 -0.98 18.03 -17.90
CA LEU A 15 -1.74 19.10 -17.26
C LEU A 15 -2.03 18.83 -15.76
N ASN A 16 -2.13 17.57 -15.35
CA ASN A 16 -2.43 17.21 -13.96
C ASN A 16 -1.20 17.15 -13.04
N ILE A 17 0.02 17.07 -13.60
CA ILE A 17 1.26 16.98 -12.80
C ILE A 17 1.39 18.14 -11.80
N PRO A 18 1.23 19.43 -12.18
CA PRO A 18 1.38 20.54 -11.23
C PRO A 18 0.40 20.46 -10.05
N PHE A 19 -0.86 20.12 -10.31
CA PHE A 19 -1.88 19.96 -9.27
C PHE A 19 -1.54 18.81 -8.31
N ASN A 20 -1.15 17.65 -8.84
CA ASN A 20 -0.83 16.47 -8.02
C ASN A 20 0.41 16.70 -7.15
N LEU A 21 1.42 17.39 -7.70
CA LEU A 21 2.61 17.77 -6.97
C LEU A 21 2.31 18.72 -5.81
N ALA A 22 1.59 19.80 -6.08
CA ALA A 22 1.19 20.77 -5.06
C ALA A 22 0.33 20.11 -3.98
N SER A 23 -0.64 19.28 -4.37
CA SER A 23 -1.52 18.56 -3.42
C SER A 23 -0.73 17.65 -2.49
N ARG A 24 0.31 16.98 -2.99
CA ARG A 24 1.18 16.14 -2.17
C ARG A 24 2.01 16.95 -1.18
N ILE A 25 2.52 18.11 -1.58
CA ILE A 25 3.25 19.01 -0.67
C ILE A 25 2.32 19.45 0.46
N ILE A 26 1.14 19.96 0.12
CA ILE A 26 0.14 20.43 1.09
C ILE A 26 -0.20 19.33 2.10
N ALA A 27 -0.33 18.07 1.65
CA ALA A 27 -0.65 16.95 2.53
C ALA A 27 0.51 16.48 3.42
N ILE A 28 1.77 16.73 3.04
CA ILE A 28 2.96 16.28 3.80
C ILE A 28 3.44 17.36 4.77
N THR A 29 3.35 18.63 4.39
CA THR A 29 3.87 19.74 5.20
C THR A 29 2.84 20.22 6.21
N SER A 30 3.19 20.17 7.49
CA SER A 30 2.36 20.71 8.57
C SER A 30 2.46 22.23 8.73
N THR A 31 3.59 22.84 8.36
CA THR A 31 3.85 24.28 8.54
C THR A 31 3.74 25.06 7.24
N ASP A 32 3.07 26.21 7.30
CA ASP A 32 2.81 27.07 6.12
C ASP A 32 4.09 27.65 5.51
N ILE A 33 5.08 27.98 6.34
CA ILE A 33 6.38 28.51 5.89
C ILE A 33 7.11 27.48 5.02
N LEU A 34 7.17 26.22 5.49
CA LEU A 34 7.81 25.14 4.74
C LEU A 34 7.00 24.80 3.49
N ARG A 35 5.66 24.81 3.58
CA ARG A 35 4.76 24.60 2.44
C ARG A 35 5.04 25.57 1.31
N ASN A 36 5.08 26.87 1.61
CA ASN A 36 5.30 27.91 0.60
C ASN A 36 6.69 27.79 -0.04
N LYS A 37 7.73 27.52 0.76
CA LYS A 37 9.08 27.25 0.25
C LYS A 37 9.10 26.06 -0.73
N ARG A 38 8.46 24.95 -0.36
CA ARG A 38 8.39 23.74 -1.20
C ARG A 38 7.56 23.94 -2.47
N LEU A 39 6.50 24.74 -2.40
CA LEU A 39 5.70 25.08 -3.59
C LEU A 39 6.52 25.92 -4.59
N GLU A 40 7.38 26.82 -4.09
CA GLU A 40 8.28 27.60 -4.96
C GLU A 40 9.36 26.70 -5.60
N ASP A 41 9.94 25.77 -4.83
CA ASP A 41 10.87 24.76 -5.37
C ASP A 41 10.22 23.98 -6.53
N VAL A 42 8.95 23.58 -6.36
CA VAL A 42 8.18 22.86 -7.41
C VAL A 42 7.90 23.75 -8.60
N LYS A 43 7.58 25.04 -8.39
CA LYS A 43 7.36 26.00 -9.48
C LYS A 43 8.64 26.14 -10.32
N ALA A 44 9.79 26.34 -9.68
CA ALA A 44 11.08 26.41 -10.35
C ALA A 44 11.41 25.13 -11.12
N TYR A 45 11.14 23.97 -10.53
CA TYR A 45 11.35 22.68 -11.17
C TYR A 45 10.46 22.49 -12.41
N LEU A 46 9.17 22.84 -12.33
CA LEU A 46 8.23 22.71 -13.46
C LEU A 46 8.56 23.69 -14.59
N LYS A 47 9.06 24.90 -14.27
CA LYS A 47 9.59 25.83 -15.27
C LYS A 47 10.77 25.20 -16.03
N LYS A 48 11.70 24.53 -15.32
CA LYS A 48 12.81 23.78 -15.96
C LYS A 48 12.31 22.66 -16.88
N GLN A 49 11.14 22.08 -16.60
CA GLN A 49 10.48 21.06 -17.44
C GLN A 49 9.61 21.64 -18.56
N GLN A 50 9.73 22.95 -18.83
CA GLN A 50 9.03 23.66 -19.90
C GLN A 50 7.50 23.70 -19.74
N TYR A 51 6.99 23.61 -18.52
CA TYR A 51 5.57 23.79 -18.26
C TYR A 51 5.19 25.27 -18.38
N PRO A 52 4.08 25.61 -19.07
CA PRO A 52 3.58 26.97 -19.12
C PRO A 52 3.21 27.48 -17.72
N GLU A 53 3.60 28.71 -17.38
CA GLU A 53 3.40 29.29 -16.04
C GLU A 53 1.91 29.36 -15.65
N GLN A 54 1.03 29.58 -16.62
CA GLN A 54 -0.42 29.54 -16.42
C GLN A 54 -0.91 28.19 -15.89
N VAL A 55 -0.38 27.08 -16.44
CA VAL A 55 -0.76 25.71 -16.04
C VAL A 55 -0.23 25.42 -14.63
N ILE A 56 1.00 25.85 -14.35
CA ILE A 56 1.63 25.67 -13.02
C ILE A 56 0.80 26.41 -11.96
N ASN A 57 0.57 27.70 -12.16
CA ASN A 57 -0.15 28.54 -11.20
C ASN A 57 -1.59 28.05 -11.01
N LYS A 58 -2.29 27.68 -12.09
CA LYS A 58 -3.64 27.10 -12.02
C LYS A 58 -3.65 25.80 -11.21
N GLY A 59 -2.65 24.93 -11.40
CA GLY A 59 -2.53 23.69 -10.65
C GLY A 59 -2.28 23.90 -9.15
N ILE A 60 -1.38 24.83 -8.81
CA ILE A 60 -1.06 25.19 -7.42
C ILE A 60 -2.28 25.81 -6.74
N GLN A 61 -2.93 26.79 -7.37
CA GLN A 61 -4.12 27.44 -6.82
C GLN A 61 -5.28 26.46 -6.62
N LYS A 62 -5.47 25.54 -7.57
CA LYS A 62 -6.47 24.46 -7.43
C LYS A 62 -6.14 23.53 -6.25
N ALA A 63 -4.87 23.26 -5.98
CA ALA A 63 -4.47 22.43 -4.85
C ALA A 63 -4.67 23.14 -3.51
N LEU A 64 -4.34 24.45 -3.44
CA LEU A 64 -4.56 25.27 -2.25
C LEU A 64 -6.05 25.40 -1.91
N THR A 65 -6.90 25.62 -2.91
CA THR A 65 -8.36 25.72 -2.71
C THR A 65 -9.01 24.40 -2.33
N LYS A 66 -8.56 23.27 -2.90
CA LYS A 66 -9.04 21.93 -2.51
C LYS A 66 -8.62 21.53 -1.10
N GLY A 67 -7.50 22.07 -0.61
CA GLY A 67 -6.88 21.64 0.64
C GLY A 67 -6.16 20.30 0.52
N PRO A 68 -5.60 19.79 1.62
CA PRO A 68 -4.97 18.47 1.64
C PRO A 68 -5.99 17.42 1.19
N ILE A 69 -5.56 16.49 0.33
CA ILE A 69 -6.40 15.34 -0.04
C ILE A 69 -6.48 14.44 1.20
N VAL A 70 -7.42 14.74 2.09
CA VAL A 70 -7.77 13.89 3.21
C VAL A 70 -8.56 12.74 2.61
N THR A 71 -7.86 11.66 2.27
CA THR A 71 -8.53 10.36 2.18
C THR A 71 -8.92 10.05 3.62
N GLU A 72 -10.19 9.79 3.92
CA GLU A 72 -10.70 9.50 5.28
C GLU A 72 -9.83 8.46 6.01
N SER A 73 -9.17 7.57 5.27
CA SER A 73 -8.19 6.58 5.76
C SER A 73 -6.85 7.14 6.28
N ARG A 74 -6.53 8.44 6.11
CA ARG A 74 -5.29 9.09 6.60
C ARG A 74 -5.49 9.91 7.87
N GLN A 75 -6.72 10.02 8.38
CA GLN A 75 -6.93 10.43 9.76
C GLN A 75 -6.50 9.29 10.68
N SER A 76 -5.19 9.02 10.76
CA SER A 76 -4.66 8.47 11.99
C SER A 76 -4.72 9.61 12.98
N GLU A 77 -5.83 9.73 13.72
CA GLU A 77 -5.86 10.16 15.12
C GLU A 77 -4.67 11.04 15.54
N THR A 78 -4.56 12.24 14.99
CA THR A 78 -3.74 13.32 15.55
C THR A 78 -4.64 14.35 16.23
N THR A 79 -5.79 13.90 16.74
CA THR A 79 -6.47 14.58 17.83
C THR A 79 -5.95 13.96 19.12
N GLU A 80 -5.45 14.81 20.00
CA GLU A 80 -5.01 14.44 21.36
C GLU A 80 -6.12 13.74 22.16
N GLU A 81 -7.35 13.73 21.66
CA GLU A 81 -8.52 13.03 22.19
C GLU A 81 -8.42 11.49 22.09
N SER A 82 -7.63 10.94 21.17
CA SER A 82 -7.39 9.48 21.11
C SER A 82 -6.37 8.97 22.13
N SER A 83 -5.67 9.87 22.84
CA SER A 83 -4.70 9.50 23.88
C SER A 83 -5.33 8.76 25.07
N ASN A 84 -6.65 8.82 25.22
CA ASN A 84 -7.40 8.18 26.31
C ASN A 84 -7.90 6.76 25.99
N ASN A 85 -7.78 6.27 24.75
CA ASN A 85 -8.10 4.88 24.44
C ASN A 85 -6.88 3.96 24.62
N LEU A 86 -6.79 3.51 25.87
CA LEU A 86 -5.89 2.60 26.57
C LEU A 86 -5.52 1.25 25.93
N ASN A 87 -5.52 1.07 24.60
CA ASN A 87 -5.01 -0.16 23.97
C ASN A 87 -4.37 0.13 22.60
N LYS A 88 -3.06 0.46 22.60
CA LYS A 88 -2.28 0.47 21.35
C LYS A 88 -2.39 -0.91 20.69
N ILE A 89 -2.97 -0.97 19.49
CA ILE A 89 -3.21 -2.21 18.77
C ILE A 89 -1.94 -2.61 18.01
N ILE A 90 -1.50 -3.86 18.14
CA ILE A 90 -0.43 -4.42 17.30
C ILE A 90 -1.08 -5.32 16.24
N PRO A 91 -0.96 -4.99 14.94
CA PRO A 91 -1.44 -5.88 13.89
C PRO A 91 -0.46 -7.04 13.68
N PHE A 92 -0.93 -8.27 13.93
CA PHE A 92 -0.25 -9.49 13.51
C PHE A 92 -0.62 -9.79 12.06
N VAL A 93 0.28 -9.45 11.14
CA VAL A 93 -0.01 -9.47 9.69
C VAL A 93 0.35 -10.82 9.07
N THR A 94 -0.65 -11.56 8.59
CA THR A 94 -0.48 -12.84 7.88
C THR A 94 -1.01 -12.77 6.45
N ALA A 95 -0.51 -13.63 5.57
CA ALA A 95 -1.12 -13.85 4.26
C ALA A 95 -2.16 -14.96 4.39
N TYR A 96 -3.34 -14.79 3.80
CA TYR A 96 -4.34 -15.86 3.81
C TYR A 96 -3.92 -17.01 2.88
N ASN A 97 -3.70 -18.18 3.46
CA ASN A 97 -3.56 -19.44 2.75
C ASN A 97 -4.62 -20.42 3.27
N PRO A 98 -5.48 -20.99 2.41
CA PRO A 98 -6.52 -21.92 2.84
C PRO A 98 -5.99 -23.24 3.43
N ARG A 99 -4.71 -23.58 3.20
CA ARG A 99 -4.06 -24.76 3.79
C ARG A 99 -3.44 -24.50 5.16
N ASP A 100 -3.27 -23.24 5.54
CA ASP A 100 -2.65 -22.92 6.83
C ASP A 100 -3.65 -23.22 7.96
N CYS A 101 -3.14 -23.81 9.04
CA CYS A 101 -3.86 -23.88 10.30
C CYS A 101 -4.06 -22.48 10.89
N ASP A 102 -4.88 -22.34 11.94
CA ASP A 102 -5.11 -21.04 12.58
C ASP A 102 -3.87 -20.57 13.35
N ILE A 103 -2.88 -20.01 12.62
CA ILE A 103 -1.61 -19.48 13.15
C ILE A 103 -1.86 -18.45 14.27
N PHE A 104 -3.00 -17.75 14.23
CA PHE A 104 -3.32 -16.76 15.24
C PHE A 104 -3.60 -17.37 16.62
N SER A 105 -4.20 -18.57 16.66
CA SER A 105 -4.40 -19.30 17.92
C SER A 105 -3.06 -19.65 18.58
N PHE A 106 -2.09 -20.11 17.79
CA PHE A 106 -0.73 -20.40 18.25
C PHE A 106 0.00 -19.13 18.72
N MET A 107 -0.18 -18.03 17.99
CA MET A 107 0.36 -16.73 18.36
C MET A 107 -0.15 -16.24 19.73
N ARG A 108 -1.43 -16.45 20.07
CA ARG A 108 -1.96 -16.16 21.42
C ARG A 108 -1.28 -16.99 22.52
N GLN A 109 -0.93 -18.24 22.24
CA GLN A 109 -0.17 -19.04 23.21
C GLN A 109 1.23 -18.46 23.41
N ILE A 110 1.91 -18.06 22.34
CA ILE A 110 3.20 -17.37 22.44
C ILE A 110 3.07 -16.06 23.22
N GLU A 111 2.02 -15.28 23.00
CA GLU A 111 1.73 -14.04 23.73
C GLU A 111 1.69 -14.29 25.25
N THR A 112 0.99 -15.33 25.71
CA THR A 112 0.97 -15.68 27.14
C THR A 112 2.35 -16.03 27.69
N ASN A 113 3.22 -16.65 26.88
CA ASN A 113 4.60 -16.95 27.28
C ASN A 113 5.49 -15.70 27.27
N LEU A 114 5.26 -14.76 26.35
CA LEU A 114 5.99 -13.50 26.27
C LEU A 114 5.74 -12.63 27.51
N HIS A 115 4.52 -12.63 28.06
CA HIS A 115 4.20 -11.92 29.30
C HIS A 115 4.88 -12.50 30.55
N LYS A 116 5.39 -13.74 30.51
CA LYS A 116 6.14 -14.32 31.64
C LYS A 116 7.52 -13.69 31.83
N ASN A 117 8.06 -13.03 30.81
CA ASN A 117 9.36 -12.38 30.87
C ASN A 117 9.20 -10.88 31.17
N GLU A 118 9.80 -10.41 32.27
CA GLU A 118 9.69 -9.00 32.71
C GLU A 118 10.11 -7.98 31.63
N ARG A 119 11.15 -8.30 30.85
CA ARG A 119 11.61 -7.40 29.78
C ARG A 119 10.57 -7.28 28.68
N MET A 120 9.94 -8.40 28.32
CA MET A 120 8.99 -8.45 27.23
C MET A 120 7.63 -7.88 27.63
N ASP A 121 7.20 -8.11 28.87
CA ASP A 121 5.97 -7.51 29.42
C ASP A 121 6.04 -5.96 29.40
N LYS A 122 7.20 -5.40 29.76
CA LYS A 122 7.49 -3.96 29.65
C LYS A 122 7.46 -3.42 28.23
N VAL A 123 7.76 -4.24 27.22
CA VAL A 123 7.75 -3.85 25.78
C VAL A 123 6.34 -3.95 25.20
N LEU A 124 5.60 -5.00 25.57
CA LEU A 124 4.25 -5.27 25.09
C LEU A 124 3.20 -4.34 25.72
N GLN A 125 3.39 -3.81 26.93
CA GLN A 125 2.60 -2.71 27.51
C GLN A 125 1.08 -2.81 27.25
N LYS A 126 0.35 -3.78 27.81
CA LYS A 126 -1.11 -3.98 27.62
C LYS A 126 -1.60 -3.79 26.16
N LYS A 127 -0.74 -3.99 25.16
CA LYS A 127 -1.12 -3.83 23.74
C LYS A 127 -1.95 -5.02 23.33
N ARG A 128 -3.07 -4.77 22.66
CA ARG A 128 -3.91 -5.84 22.13
C ARG A 128 -3.40 -6.25 20.76
N ILE A 129 -3.08 -7.54 20.61
CA ILE A 129 -2.67 -8.09 19.31
C ILE A 129 -3.91 -8.50 18.52
N ILE A 130 -4.02 -8.05 17.27
CA ILE A 130 -5.15 -8.38 16.37
C ILE A 130 -4.65 -9.17 15.17
N ASN A 131 -5.47 -10.10 14.68
CA ASN A 131 -5.17 -10.81 13.44
C ASN A 131 -5.50 -9.91 12.25
N SER A 132 -4.49 -9.58 11.45
CA SER A 132 -4.64 -8.79 10.22
C SER A 132 -4.22 -9.64 9.03
N LYS A 133 -5.10 -9.82 8.05
CA LYS A 133 -4.80 -10.58 6.84
C LYS A 133 -4.53 -9.64 5.66
N ARG A 134 -3.39 -9.79 5.00
CA ARG A 134 -3.02 -8.99 3.81
C ARG A 134 -3.97 -9.20 2.62
N GLN A 135 -4.66 -10.33 2.59
CA GLN A 135 -5.55 -10.74 1.52
C GLN A 135 -6.84 -11.26 2.15
N SER A 136 -7.98 -10.90 1.55
CA SER A 136 -9.27 -11.46 1.92
C SER A 136 -9.34 -12.95 1.54
N LYS A 137 -10.29 -13.66 2.15
CA LYS A 137 -10.61 -15.03 1.74
C LYS A 137 -11.07 -14.98 0.29
N SER A 138 -10.44 -15.77 -0.58
CA SER A 138 -10.76 -15.81 -2.00
C SER A 138 -11.21 -17.21 -2.38
N MET A 139 -12.40 -17.32 -2.99
CA MET A 139 -12.95 -18.58 -3.48
C MET A 139 -12.03 -19.21 -4.53
N LYS A 140 -11.42 -18.39 -5.40
CA LYS A 140 -10.41 -18.85 -6.36
C LYS A 140 -9.33 -19.66 -5.64
N ARG A 141 -8.80 -19.16 -4.53
CA ARG A 141 -7.71 -19.81 -3.79
C ARG A 141 -8.13 -21.11 -3.10
N TYR A 142 -9.40 -21.26 -2.76
CA TYR A 142 -9.98 -22.52 -2.28
C TYR A 142 -10.10 -23.55 -3.39
N LEU A 143 -10.60 -23.13 -4.56
CA LEU A 143 -10.88 -24.03 -5.69
C LEU A 143 -9.63 -24.39 -6.49
N THR A 144 -8.70 -23.44 -6.66
CA THR A 144 -7.45 -23.65 -7.37
C THR A 144 -6.37 -24.06 -6.37
N SER A 145 -6.44 -25.32 -5.92
CA SER A 145 -5.31 -25.94 -5.24
C SER A 145 -4.48 -26.72 -6.24
N SER A 146 -3.23 -26.33 -6.48
CA SER A 146 -2.25 -27.24 -7.05
C SER A 146 -1.87 -28.26 -5.98
N LYS A 147 -2.44 -29.45 -6.04
CA LYS A 147 -1.94 -30.62 -5.31
C LYS A 147 -1.13 -31.42 -6.32
N PHE A 148 0.16 -31.61 -6.04
CA PHE A 148 0.92 -32.64 -6.74
C PHE A 148 0.61 -33.96 -6.04
N ASP A 149 -0.21 -34.80 -6.65
CA ASP A 149 -0.34 -36.18 -6.19
C ASP A 149 0.83 -36.98 -6.77
N PHE A 150 1.78 -37.37 -5.92
CA PHE A 150 2.90 -38.23 -6.32
C PHE A 150 2.46 -39.66 -6.70
N ASN A 151 1.16 -39.96 -6.60
CA ASN A 151 0.55 -41.22 -6.99
C ASN A 151 -0.14 -41.15 -8.38
N GLU A 152 -0.04 -40.03 -9.10
CA GLU A 152 -0.55 -39.98 -10.48
C GLU A 152 0.30 -40.90 -11.37
N THR A 153 -0.32 -42.00 -11.82
CA THR A 153 0.26 -42.91 -12.81
C THR A 153 0.65 -42.11 -14.05
N VAL A 154 1.89 -42.28 -14.49
CA VAL A 154 2.46 -41.61 -15.66
C VAL A 154 1.51 -41.78 -16.85
N PRO A 155 1.10 -40.69 -17.53
CA PRO A 155 0.21 -40.80 -18.68
C PRO A 155 0.93 -41.54 -19.80
N ILE A 156 0.41 -42.71 -20.18
CA ILE A 156 0.94 -43.53 -21.28
C ILE A 156 0.57 -42.83 -22.60
N VAL A 157 1.55 -42.23 -23.24
CA VAL A 157 1.39 -41.70 -24.61
C VAL A 157 1.34 -42.88 -25.57
N LYS A 158 0.23 -43.04 -26.28
CA LYS A 158 0.14 -44.00 -27.39
C LYS A 158 1.01 -43.48 -28.55
N ASN A 159 2.15 -44.13 -28.78
CA ASN A 159 2.95 -43.86 -29.97
C ASN A 159 2.17 -44.36 -31.20
N ASN A 160 1.86 -43.44 -32.12
CA ASN A 160 1.26 -43.79 -33.40
C ASN A 160 2.27 -44.58 -34.25
N VAL A 161 1.85 -45.76 -34.71
CA VAL A 161 2.61 -46.59 -35.65
C VAL A 161 2.74 -45.83 -36.98
N PRO A 162 3.94 -45.76 -37.59
CA PRO A 162 4.09 -45.11 -38.89
C PRO A 162 3.37 -45.94 -39.97
N ILE A 163 2.54 -45.26 -40.75
CA ILE A 163 1.96 -45.78 -41.99
C ILE A 163 3.11 -45.92 -42.98
N ASN A 164 3.44 -47.16 -43.37
CA ASN A 164 4.39 -47.41 -44.45
C ASN A 164 3.65 -47.24 -45.78
N ASP A 165 4.00 -46.20 -46.53
CA ASP A 165 3.72 -46.11 -47.97
C ASP A 165 4.82 -46.88 -48.72
N VAL A 166 4.47 -48.04 -49.31
CA VAL A 166 4.75 -48.50 -50.70
C VAL A 166 3.93 -49.77 -50.93
#